data_AF-A0A3D5Q4N6-F1
#
_entry.id   AF-A0A3D5Q4N6-F1
#
_cell.length_a   1.000
_cell.length_b   1.000
_cell.length_c   1.000
_cell.angle_alpha   90.00
_cell.angle_beta   90.00
_cell.angle_gamma   90.00
#
_symmetry.space_group_name_H-M   'P 1'
#
loop_
_entity.id
_entity.type
_entity.pdbx_description
1 polymer ?
#
loop_
_entity_poly.entity_id
_entity_poly.type
_entity_poly.pdbx_seq_one_letter_code
_entity_poly.pdbx_strand_id
1 'polypeptide(L)'
;CTQCEAEGFRCITFYPDRPDVMAKFRTRIEADKSAYPVLLSNGNPVEQGDLEEGRHFVTWEDPFPKPSYLFALVAGDLVEKTDRFTTCSGRKIDLRMYVEPRNADKCDYAMDSLKRAMRWDEEVYGREYDLDIFMIVAVDDFNMGAMENKGLNIFNSSCVLASQQTATDLAFQRIEAIVAHEYFHNWSGNRVTCRDWFQLSLKEGFTVFRDAQFSADMGSPTVKRIEDATILRTAQFAEDAGPMAHPVRPHSYMEITNFYTLTIYEKGEELVRMLHTLLGPEVFRKGSDLYFERHDGQAVTTDDFVQAMEDASGRDLSQFRLWYEQAGTPVLDVTDEYDPERQVYRLTIRQSIPDTPGQTNKQPQHIPFALGLIGSRGEALPLQLEAEEQNAPTSRVLELRDESHRFDFHGIAERPVPSLLRDFSAPVKLNYPWTREQLMFLMSYDGDGFNRWDAGQRLAVDVIRSLVGAPKDATVEPRLVTACRHLITDSSLDQALVAK
;
A
#
# COMPACT_ATOMS: atom_id res chain seq x y z
N CYS A 1 -14.45 9.13 23.10
CA CYS A 1 -14.32 8.00 22.15
C CYS A 1 -13.27 7.02 22.70
N THR A 2 -12.99 5.94 21.99
CA THR A 2 -11.99 4.91 22.38
C THR A 2 -10.92 4.74 21.30
N GLN A 3 -9.74 4.29 21.70
CA GLN A 3 -8.73 3.68 20.82
C GLN A 3 -8.24 2.42 21.50
N CYS A 4 -8.45 1.26 20.86
CA CYS A 4 -8.17 -0.04 21.46
C CYS A 4 -6.99 -0.76 20.80
N GLU A 5 -6.61 -0.40 19.57
CA GLU A 5 -5.41 -0.94 18.94
C GLU A 5 -4.14 -0.27 19.48
N ALA A 6 -3.09 -1.02 19.84
CA ALA A 6 -2.98 -2.49 19.84
C ALA A 6 -3.44 -3.15 21.16
N GLU A 7 -3.31 -2.44 22.27
CA GLU A 7 -3.49 -3.00 23.61
C GLU A 7 -4.24 -2.04 24.53
N GLY A 8 -5.19 -1.29 23.98
CA GLY A 8 -5.95 -0.26 24.70
C GLY A 8 -7.19 -0.80 25.42
N PHE A 9 -7.72 -1.95 25.03
CA PHE A 9 -8.96 -2.48 25.64
C PHE A 9 -8.75 -2.91 27.11
N ARG A 10 -7.55 -3.38 27.46
CA ARG A 10 -7.18 -3.67 28.86
C ARG A 10 -7.24 -2.44 29.79
N CYS A 11 -7.21 -1.22 29.24
CA CYS A 11 -7.40 0.01 30.00
C CYS A 11 -8.87 0.30 30.30
N ILE A 12 -9.81 -0.42 29.68
CA ILE A 12 -11.26 -0.31 29.90
C ILE A 12 -11.71 -1.34 30.94
N THR A 13 -11.30 -2.61 30.78
CA THR A 13 -11.64 -3.70 31.70
C THR A 13 -10.63 -4.84 31.65
N PHE A 14 -10.65 -5.73 32.64
CA PHE A 14 -9.87 -6.97 32.57
C PHE A 14 -10.37 -7.86 31.44
N TYR A 15 -9.51 -8.11 30.46
CA TYR A 15 -9.79 -8.94 29.30
C TYR A 15 -8.49 -9.61 28.81
N PRO A 16 -8.55 -10.80 28.20
CA PRO A 16 -7.42 -11.36 27.46
C PRO A 16 -7.17 -10.52 26.19
N ASP A 17 -6.52 -9.37 26.36
CA ASP A 17 -6.33 -8.35 25.32
C ASP A 17 -5.20 -8.72 24.35
N ARG A 18 -5.50 -9.72 23.52
CA ARG A 18 -4.66 -10.30 22.46
C ARG A 18 -5.54 -10.66 21.25
N PRO A 19 -5.04 -10.52 20.01
CA PRO A 19 -5.91 -10.48 18.83
C PRO A 19 -6.41 -11.86 18.34
N ASP A 20 -5.85 -12.96 18.82
CA ASP A 20 -6.39 -14.32 18.60
C ASP A 20 -7.60 -14.67 19.48
N VAL A 21 -7.93 -13.84 20.48
CA VAL A 21 -9.14 -14.04 21.30
C VAL A 21 -10.29 -13.22 20.72
N MET A 22 -11.07 -13.88 19.86
CA MET A 22 -12.24 -13.28 19.23
C MET A 22 -13.53 -13.60 19.98
N ALA A 23 -14.36 -12.60 20.23
CA ALA A 23 -15.65 -12.74 20.89
C ALA A 23 -16.75 -11.95 20.18
N LYS A 24 -18.00 -12.38 20.34
CA LYS A 24 -19.16 -11.55 19.97
C LYS A 24 -19.38 -10.52 21.08
N PHE A 25 -19.55 -9.26 20.70
CA PHE A 25 -19.73 -8.16 21.65
C PHE A 25 -21.19 -7.70 21.64
N ARG A 26 -21.76 -7.61 22.85
CA ARG A 26 -23.01 -6.89 23.11
C ARG A 26 -22.70 -5.77 24.09
N THR A 27 -22.87 -4.53 23.65
CA THR A 27 -22.43 -3.33 24.38
C THR A 27 -23.63 -2.48 24.75
N ARG A 28 -23.91 -2.33 26.05
CA ARG A 28 -24.91 -1.39 26.55
C ARG A 28 -24.21 -0.14 27.07
N ILE A 29 -24.62 1.02 26.56
CA ILE A 29 -24.10 2.33 26.95
C ILE A 29 -25.24 3.09 27.62
N GLU A 30 -24.99 3.65 28.80
CA GLU A 30 -25.95 4.49 29.52
C GLU A 30 -25.29 5.82 29.91
N ALA A 31 -25.88 6.93 29.52
CA ALA A 31 -25.30 8.25 29.75
C ALA A 31 -26.36 9.30 30.05
N ASP A 32 -25.94 10.49 30.48
CA ASP A 32 -26.79 11.67 30.53
C ASP A 32 -27.23 12.05 29.11
N LYS A 33 -28.54 12.15 28.87
CA LYS A 33 -29.10 12.35 27.53
C LYS A 33 -28.80 13.75 26.98
N SER A 34 -28.61 14.74 27.85
CA SER A 34 -28.35 16.12 27.43
C SER A 34 -26.88 16.33 27.04
N ALA A 35 -25.96 15.72 27.77
CA ALA A 35 -24.52 15.81 27.52
C ALA A 35 -24.05 14.85 26.41
N TYR A 36 -24.69 13.68 26.29
CA TYR A 36 -24.29 12.63 25.35
C TYR A 36 -25.49 12.09 24.56
N PRO A 37 -26.18 12.93 23.76
CA PRO A 37 -27.38 12.50 23.04
C PRO A 37 -27.12 11.39 21.99
N VAL A 38 -25.87 11.20 21.56
CA VAL A 38 -25.46 10.14 20.63
C VAL A 38 -24.60 9.12 21.37
N LEU A 39 -25.02 7.84 21.36
CA LEU A 39 -24.31 6.70 21.96
C LEU A 39 -24.11 5.57 20.93
N LEU A 40 -22.86 5.31 20.56
CA LEU A 40 -22.49 4.39 19.47
C LEU A 40 -21.52 3.32 19.96
N SER A 41 -21.70 2.09 19.45
CA SER A 41 -20.72 1.01 19.51
C SER A 41 -20.81 0.17 18.23
N ASN A 42 -20.00 -0.89 18.10
CA ASN A 42 -19.97 -1.74 16.93
C ASN A 42 -21.31 -2.46 16.67
N GLY A 43 -21.61 -2.76 15.40
CA GLY A 43 -22.76 -3.57 15.01
C GLY A 43 -24.06 -2.77 14.87
N ASN A 44 -25.18 -3.36 15.30
CA ASN A 44 -26.52 -2.79 15.15
C ASN A 44 -27.15 -2.46 16.51
N PRO A 45 -27.96 -1.39 16.61
CA PRO A 45 -28.72 -1.11 17.83
C PRO A 45 -29.87 -2.10 17.97
N VAL A 46 -29.91 -2.83 19.09
CA VAL A 46 -30.92 -3.86 19.37
C VAL A 46 -31.91 -3.45 20.47
N GLU A 47 -31.57 -2.46 21.28
CA GLU A 47 -32.43 -1.93 22.34
C GLU A 47 -32.06 -0.47 22.63
N GLN A 48 -33.03 0.40 22.85
CA GLN A 48 -32.80 1.78 23.26
C GLN A 48 -33.96 2.32 24.08
N GLY A 49 -33.70 3.26 24.99
CA GLY A 49 -34.76 3.84 25.81
C GLY A 49 -34.26 4.92 26.75
N ASP A 50 -35.23 5.62 27.35
CA ASP A 50 -34.98 6.60 28.40
C ASP A 50 -34.88 5.90 29.77
N LEU A 51 -34.06 6.47 30.65
CA LEU A 51 -33.88 6.06 32.03
C LEU A 51 -34.33 7.19 32.97
N GLU A 52 -34.38 6.88 34.26
CA GLU A 52 -34.63 7.90 35.29
C GLU A 52 -33.51 8.95 35.31
N GLU A 53 -33.78 10.07 35.97
CA GLU A 53 -32.79 11.16 36.19
C GLU A 53 -32.22 11.78 34.90
N GLY A 54 -32.97 11.76 33.80
CA GLY A 54 -32.56 12.40 32.53
C GLY A 54 -31.51 11.61 31.73
N ARG A 55 -31.27 10.35 32.09
CA ARG A 55 -30.37 9.45 31.37
C ARG A 55 -31.10 8.71 30.26
N HIS A 56 -30.33 8.09 29.37
CA HIS A 56 -30.83 7.17 28.35
C HIS A 56 -29.82 6.05 28.08
N PHE A 57 -30.21 5.06 27.30
CA PHE A 57 -29.32 3.98 26.90
C PHE A 57 -29.53 3.53 25.46
N VAL A 58 -28.47 2.93 24.90
CA VAL A 58 -28.51 2.13 23.68
C VAL A 58 -27.70 0.85 23.90
N THR A 59 -28.26 -0.28 23.49
CA THR A 59 -27.57 -1.57 23.43
C THR A 59 -27.28 -1.92 21.98
N TRP A 60 -26.01 -2.17 21.69
CA TRP A 60 -25.48 -2.56 20.40
C TRP A 60 -25.08 -4.03 20.41
N GLU A 61 -25.28 -4.72 19.30
CA GLU A 61 -24.83 -6.11 19.11
C GLU A 61 -24.10 -6.24 17.77
N ASP A 62 -22.87 -6.74 17.83
CA ASP A 62 -22.10 -7.13 16.64
C ASP A 62 -22.11 -8.66 16.52
N PRO A 63 -22.68 -9.21 15.44
CA PRO A 63 -22.81 -10.64 15.27
C PRO A 63 -21.49 -11.35 14.96
N PHE A 64 -20.46 -10.62 14.53
CA PHE A 64 -19.16 -11.18 14.16
C PHE A 64 -18.24 -11.29 15.38
N PRO A 65 -17.65 -12.47 15.64
CA PRO A 65 -16.53 -12.57 16.57
C PRO A 65 -15.40 -11.65 16.12
N LYS A 66 -14.91 -10.81 17.02
CA LYS A 66 -13.79 -9.91 16.77
C LYS A 66 -12.84 -9.85 17.98
N PRO A 67 -11.55 -9.56 17.77
CA PRO A 67 -10.65 -9.23 18.86
C PRO A 67 -11.01 -7.91 19.53
N SER A 68 -10.55 -7.74 20.77
CA SER A 68 -10.83 -6.55 21.59
C SER A 68 -10.29 -5.24 21.01
N TYR A 69 -9.23 -5.29 20.19
CA TYR A 69 -8.67 -4.08 19.57
C TYR A 69 -9.65 -3.40 18.59
N LEU A 70 -10.61 -4.14 18.05
CA LEU A 70 -11.66 -3.63 17.15
C LEU A 70 -12.90 -3.11 17.88
N PHE A 71 -12.92 -3.16 19.22
CA PHE A 71 -13.98 -2.55 20.01
C PHE A 71 -13.95 -1.02 19.87
N ALA A 72 -15.12 -0.42 19.65
CA ALA A 72 -15.31 1.02 19.69
C ALA A 72 -16.50 1.43 20.56
N LEU A 73 -16.34 2.57 21.22
CA LEU A 73 -17.40 3.29 21.91
C LEU A 73 -17.25 4.80 21.68
N VAL A 74 -18.34 5.43 21.25
CA VAL A 74 -18.45 6.89 21.11
C VAL A 74 -19.69 7.39 21.84
N ALA A 75 -19.53 8.44 22.63
CA ALA A 75 -20.61 9.15 23.29
C ALA A 75 -20.35 10.66 23.16
N GLY A 76 -21.33 11.44 22.71
CA GLY A 76 -21.16 12.89 22.50
C GLY A 76 -22.38 13.60 21.93
N ASP A 77 -22.30 14.93 21.87
CA ASP A 77 -23.22 15.77 21.12
C ASP A 77 -22.72 15.94 19.68
N LEU A 78 -23.24 15.10 18.79
CA LEU A 78 -22.78 14.97 17.41
C LEU A 78 -23.95 15.13 16.44
N VAL A 79 -23.66 15.74 15.29
CA VAL A 79 -24.57 15.81 14.15
C VAL A 79 -24.39 14.58 13.29
N GLU A 80 -25.49 13.92 12.97
CA GLU A 80 -25.53 12.78 12.06
C GLU A 80 -25.75 13.24 10.60
N LYS A 81 -24.93 12.71 9.69
CA LYS A 81 -25.12 12.75 8.25
C LYS A 81 -25.38 11.33 7.75
N THR A 82 -26.40 11.17 6.93
CA THR A 82 -26.81 9.86 6.45
C THR A 82 -26.80 9.78 4.93
N ASP A 83 -26.44 8.62 4.42
CA ASP A 83 -26.59 8.22 3.02
C ASP A 83 -26.82 6.70 2.97
N ARG A 84 -26.87 6.11 1.78
CA ARG A 84 -27.03 4.67 1.59
C ARG A 84 -26.15 4.14 0.47
N PHE A 85 -25.77 2.88 0.61
CA PHE A 85 -25.17 2.09 -0.44
C PHE A 85 -26.00 0.83 -0.69
N THR A 86 -26.06 0.36 -1.93
CA THR A 86 -26.66 -0.94 -2.27
C THR A 86 -25.58 -1.83 -2.84
N THR A 87 -25.35 -2.96 -2.17
CA THR A 87 -24.33 -3.92 -2.56
C THR A 87 -24.69 -4.65 -3.86
N CYS A 88 -23.72 -5.34 -4.48
CA CYS A 88 -23.97 -6.06 -5.72
C CYS A 88 -24.98 -7.23 -5.56
N SER A 89 -25.13 -7.82 -4.37
CA SER A 89 -26.23 -8.76 -4.03
C SER A 89 -27.57 -8.09 -3.68
N GLY A 90 -27.61 -6.76 -3.59
CA GLY A 90 -28.82 -5.98 -3.29
C GLY A 90 -29.05 -5.68 -1.81
N ARG A 91 -28.08 -5.93 -0.92
CA ARG A 91 -28.17 -5.51 0.48
C ARG A 91 -28.10 -3.98 0.57
N LYS A 92 -28.98 -3.38 1.36
CA LYS A 92 -28.97 -1.93 1.62
C LYS A 92 -28.15 -1.67 2.89
N ILE A 93 -27.11 -0.85 2.75
CA ILE A 93 -26.26 -0.43 3.86
C ILE A 93 -26.61 1.02 4.19
N ASP A 94 -26.97 1.27 5.45
CA ASP A 94 -27.13 2.62 5.95
C ASP A 94 -25.75 3.19 6.29
N LEU A 95 -25.36 4.27 5.61
CA LEU A 95 -24.10 4.97 5.85
C LEU A 95 -24.35 6.14 6.78
N ARG A 96 -23.56 6.26 7.84
CA ARG A 96 -23.73 7.30 8.86
C ARG A 96 -22.39 7.92 9.21
N MET A 97 -22.33 9.23 9.20
CA MET A 97 -21.16 9.98 9.60
C MET A 97 -21.54 10.93 10.74
N TYR A 98 -20.81 10.87 11.84
CA TYR A 98 -21.04 11.67 13.03
C TYR A 98 -19.90 12.67 13.21
N VAL A 99 -20.25 13.94 13.33
CA VAL A 99 -19.29 15.04 13.43
C VAL A 99 -19.78 16.08 14.43
N GLU A 100 -18.88 16.90 14.94
CA GLU A 100 -19.29 18.09 15.69
C GLU A 100 -20.10 19.06 14.80
N PRO A 101 -21.07 19.81 15.36
CA PRO A 101 -21.93 20.71 14.60
C PRO A 101 -21.20 21.68 13.66
N ARG A 102 -20.01 22.16 14.05
CA ARG A 102 -19.18 23.09 13.26
C ARG A 102 -18.61 22.50 11.97
N ASN A 103 -18.68 21.18 11.79
CA ASN A 103 -18.07 20.44 10.70
C ASN A 103 -19.11 19.76 9.78
N ALA A 104 -20.40 20.01 10.00
CA ALA A 104 -21.49 19.34 9.31
C ALA A 104 -21.52 19.58 7.78
N ASP A 105 -20.82 20.59 7.27
CA ASP A 105 -20.72 20.92 5.83
C ASP A 105 -19.50 20.30 5.13
N LYS A 106 -18.67 19.54 5.85
CA LYS A 106 -17.39 18.99 5.35
C LYS A 106 -17.37 17.47 5.12
N CYS A 107 -18.54 16.84 5.17
CA CYS A 107 -18.68 15.38 5.19
C CYS A 107 -18.87 14.75 3.80
N ASP A 108 -19.32 15.54 2.82
CA ASP A 108 -19.86 15.00 1.56
C ASP A 108 -18.82 14.19 0.77
N TYR A 109 -17.57 14.65 0.75
CA TYR A 109 -16.50 13.95 0.03
C TYR A 109 -16.09 12.63 0.67
N ALA A 110 -16.06 12.54 2.01
CA ALA A 110 -15.77 11.28 2.69
C ALA A 110 -16.90 10.27 2.48
N MET A 111 -18.16 10.72 2.50
CA MET A 111 -19.31 9.86 2.19
C MET A 111 -19.27 9.33 0.75
N ASP A 112 -18.88 10.18 -0.21
CA ASP A 112 -18.67 9.75 -1.60
C ASP A 112 -17.51 8.75 -1.72
N SER A 113 -16.37 9.04 -1.08
CA SER A 113 -15.19 8.17 -1.08
C SER A 113 -15.49 6.79 -0.50
N LEU A 114 -16.27 6.73 0.59
CA LEU A 114 -16.73 5.47 1.18
C LEU A 114 -17.54 4.65 0.17
N LYS A 115 -18.50 5.27 -0.54
CA LYS A 115 -19.29 4.57 -1.57
C LYS A 115 -18.44 4.07 -2.73
N ARG A 116 -17.43 4.83 -3.15
CA ARG A 116 -16.49 4.41 -4.20
C ARG A 116 -15.61 3.25 -3.73
N ALA A 117 -15.10 3.28 -2.51
CA ALA A 117 -14.35 2.17 -1.90
C ALA A 117 -15.22 0.90 -1.79
N MET A 118 -16.47 1.04 -1.33
CA MET A 118 -17.43 -0.07 -1.29
C MET A 118 -17.66 -0.70 -2.66
N ARG A 119 -17.87 0.12 -3.70
CA ARG A 119 -18.06 -0.39 -5.07
C ARG A 119 -16.80 -1.05 -5.62
N TRP A 120 -15.64 -0.42 -5.41
CA TRP A 120 -14.37 -0.93 -5.92
C TRP A 120 -13.99 -2.27 -5.29
N ASP A 121 -14.22 -2.47 -3.99
CA ASP A 121 -13.93 -3.76 -3.32
C ASP A 121 -14.84 -4.89 -3.84
N GLU A 122 -16.09 -4.57 -4.21
CA GLU A 122 -16.98 -5.50 -4.91
C GLU A 122 -16.46 -5.86 -6.31
N GLU A 123 -16.01 -4.88 -7.08
CA GLU A 123 -15.60 -5.07 -8.47
C GLU A 123 -14.23 -5.76 -8.60
N VAL A 124 -13.26 -5.35 -7.78
CA VAL A 124 -11.87 -5.84 -7.85
C VAL A 124 -11.66 -7.08 -6.99
N TYR A 125 -12.20 -7.09 -5.77
CA TYR A 125 -11.99 -8.16 -4.79
C TYR A 125 -13.24 -8.99 -4.48
N GLY A 126 -14.38 -8.73 -5.11
CA GLY A 126 -15.62 -9.49 -4.87
C GLY A 126 -16.10 -9.42 -3.42
N ARG A 127 -15.74 -8.36 -2.69
CA ARG A 127 -15.96 -8.22 -1.24
C ARG A 127 -17.07 -7.22 -0.97
N GLU A 128 -18.24 -7.72 -0.58
CA GLU A 128 -19.34 -6.89 -0.08
C GLU A 128 -19.15 -6.53 1.40
N TYR A 129 -19.74 -5.41 1.82
CA TYR A 129 -19.87 -5.11 3.25
C TYR A 129 -20.87 -6.05 3.93
N ASP A 130 -20.59 -6.39 5.19
CA ASP A 130 -21.18 -7.55 5.87
C ASP A 130 -22.09 -7.24 7.06
N LEU A 131 -22.26 -5.95 7.41
CA LEU A 131 -23.24 -5.46 8.38
C LEU A 131 -24.38 -4.68 7.70
N ASP A 132 -25.29 -4.09 8.47
CA ASP A 132 -26.42 -3.28 7.97
C ASP A 132 -26.14 -1.78 8.03
N ILE A 133 -25.21 -1.36 8.89
CA ILE A 133 -24.83 0.04 9.12
C ILE A 133 -23.31 0.16 9.04
N PHE A 134 -22.81 1.19 8.35
CA PHE A 134 -21.42 1.62 8.39
C PHE A 134 -21.34 3.01 9.01
N MET A 135 -20.67 3.13 10.15
CA MET A 135 -20.54 4.40 10.87
C MET A 135 -19.12 4.93 10.81
N ILE A 136 -18.98 6.23 10.58
CA ILE A 136 -17.74 6.99 10.68
C ILE A 136 -17.93 8.08 11.74
N VAL A 137 -16.98 8.24 12.65
CA VAL A 137 -16.96 9.35 13.61
C VAL A 137 -15.70 10.18 13.41
N ALA A 138 -15.84 11.48 13.14
CA ALA A 138 -14.71 12.41 13.08
C ALA A 138 -14.45 13.04 14.46
N VAL A 139 -13.22 12.94 14.94
CA VAL A 139 -12.76 13.53 16.21
C VAL A 139 -11.48 14.34 15.98
N ASP A 140 -11.34 15.50 16.65
CA ASP A 140 -10.22 16.42 16.39
C ASP A 140 -8.88 15.91 16.97
N ASP A 141 -8.90 15.38 18.20
CA ASP A 141 -7.70 14.89 18.90
C ASP A 141 -7.66 13.35 18.88
N PHE A 142 -7.05 12.79 17.84
CA PHE A 142 -6.81 11.36 17.70
C PHE A 142 -5.35 11.11 17.31
N ASN A 143 -4.66 10.27 18.08
CA ASN A 143 -3.21 10.03 17.91
C ASN A 143 -2.87 9.37 16.57
N MET A 144 -3.75 8.49 16.08
CA MET A 144 -3.63 7.83 14.78
C MET A 144 -4.40 8.61 13.70
N GLY A 145 -4.23 8.22 12.43
CA GLY A 145 -4.98 8.82 11.33
C GLY A 145 -6.46 8.46 11.40
N ALA A 146 -6.75 7.16 11.38
CA ALA A 146 -8.06 6.59 11.57
C ALA A 146 -7.93 5.17 12.17
N MET A 147 -9.06 4.49 12.37
CA MET A 147 -9.11 3.16 12.98
C MET A 147 -10.31 2.38 12.46
N GLU A 148 -10.10 1.12 12.10
CA GLU A 148 -11.02 0.25 11.37
C GLU A 148 -12.06 -0.47 12.24
N ASN A 149 -12.38 0.09 13.42
CA ASN A 149 -13.23 -0.60 14.39
C ASN A 149 -14.53 -1.09 13.72
N LYS A 150 -14.83 -2.39 13.81
CA LYS A 150 -15.86 -3.05 13.01
C LYS A 150 -17.20 -2.28 12.98
N GLY A 151 -17.52 -1.69 11.84
CA GLY A 151 -18.75 -0.93 11.58
C GLY A 151 -18.89 0.42 12.30
N LEU A 152 -17.87 0.87 13.04
CA LEU A 152 -17.81 2.16 13.73
C LEU A 152 -16.39 2.73 13.67
N ASN A 153 -15.94 3.11 12.47
CA ASN A 153 -14.60 3.62 12.28
C ASN A 153 -14.46 5.01 12.92
N ILE A 154 -13.32 5.27 13.57
CA ILE A 154 -13.02 6.53 14.24
C ILE A 154 -11.87 7.21 13.50
N PHE A 155 -12.10 8.42 13.01
CA PHE A 155 -11.16 9.17 12.20
C PHE A 155 -10.69 10.43 12.92
N ASN A 156 -9.42 10.77 12.78
CA ASN A 156 -8.99 12.13 12.98
C ASN A 156 -9.70 13.05 11.97
N SER A 157 -10.25 14.17 12.42
CA SER A 157 -10.94 15.16 11.57
C SER A 157 -10.13 15.58 10.33
N SER A 158 -8.81 15.66 10.45
CA SER A 158 -7.89 16.00 9.35
C SER A 158 -7.82 14.94 8.24
N CYS A 159 -8.33 13.73 8.49
CA CYS A 159 -8.30 12.59 7.58
C CYS A 159 -9.68 12.29 6.96
N VAL A 160 -10.72 13.08 7.29
CA VAL A 160 -12.09 12.80 6.83
C VAL A 160 -12.90 14.04 6.45
N LEU A 161 -12.52 15.22 6.93
CA LEU A 161 -13.26 16.47 6.67
C LEU A 161 -12.55 17.33 5.63
N ALA A 162 -13.27 17.72 4.58
CA ALA A 162 -12.78 18.66 3.58
C ALA A 162 -13.87 19.60 3.06
N SER A 163 -13.44 20.79 2.64
CA SER A 163 -14.25 21.73 1.87
C SER A 163 -13.40 22.31 0.73
N GLN A 164 -14.03 22.63 -0.40
CA GLN A 164 -13.31 23.25 -1.53
C GLN A 164 -12.66 24.59 -1.16
N GLN A 165 -13.13 25.27 -0.12
CA GLN A 165 -12.58 26.55 0.33
C GLN A 165 -11.30 26.40 1.16
N THR A 166 -11.09 25.23 1.78
CA THR A 166 -10.05 25.04 2.81
C THR A 166 -9.10 23.88 2.54
N ALA A 167 -9.46 22.93 1.66
CA ALA A 167 -8.68 21.72 1.38
C ALA A 167 -8.06 21.77 -0.02
N THR A 168 -6.83 21.27 -0.15
CA THR A 168 -6.12 21.10 -1.42
C THR A 168 -6.50 19.78 -2.09
N ASP A 169 -6.16 19.61 -3.36
CA ASP A 169 -6.36 18.33 -4.07
C ASP A 169 -5.68 17.16 -3.35
N LEU A 170 -4.47 17.39 -2.81
CA LEU A 170 -3.76 16.40 -2.00
C LEU A 170 -4.52 16.03 -0.72
N ALA A 171 -5.20 16.98 -0.09
CA ALA A 171 -6.02 16.71 1.09
C ALA A 171 -7.25 15.87 0.72
N PHE A 172 -7.89 16.14 -0.42
CA PHE A 172 -8.98 15.31 -0.94
C PHE A 172 -8.49 13.87 -1.24
N GLN A 173 -7.39 13.72 -1.99
CA GLN A 173 -6.80 12.41 -2.28
C GLN A 173 -6.43 11.63 -1.01
N ARG A 174 -5.88 12.32 0.00
CA ARG A 174 -5.56 11.71 1.29
C ARG A 174 -6.81 11.22 2.03
N ILE A 175 -7.89 11.99 2.02
CA ILE A 175 -9.17 11.56 2.61
C ILE A 175 -9.72 10.35 1.88
N GLU A 176 -9.69 10.36 0.55
CA GLU A 176 -10.15 9.24 -0.28
C GLU A 176 -9.38 7.96 0.04
N ALA A 177 -8.04 8.05 0.09
CA ALA A 177 -7.17 6.91 0.40
C ALA A 177 -7.42 6.36 1.81
N ILE A 178 -7.48 7.23 2.84
CA ILE A 178 -7.67 6.77 4.23
C ILE A 178 -9.08 6.20 4.42
N VAL A 179 -10.13 6.82 3.87
CA VAL A 179 -11.49 6.25 3.95
C VAL A 179 -11.56 4.87 3.32
N ALA A 180 -10.88 4.68 2.18
CA ALA A 180 -10.81 3.38 1.52
C ALA A 180 -10.00 2.36 2.33
N HIS A 181 -8.84 2.74 2.86
CA HIS A 181 -8.00 1.91 3.73
C HIS A 181 -8.81 1.32 4.90
N GLU A 182 -9.47 2.18 5.67
CA GLU A 182 -10.26 1.75 6.82
C GLU A 182 -11.50 0.92 6.43
N TYR A 183 -12.04 1.13 5.23
CA TYR A 183 -13.11 0.28 4.70
C TYR A 183 -12.58 -1.10 4.31
N PHE A 184 -11.42 -1.18 3.65
CA PHE A 184 -10.83 -2.42 3.17
C PHE A 184 -10.40 -3.35 4.31
N HIS A 185 -9.97 -2.79 5.43
CA HIS A 185 -9.76 -3.55 6.67
C HIS A 185 -10.99 -4.37 7.11
N ASN A 186 -12.20 -4.02 6.68
CA ASN A 186 -13.38 -4.84 6.94
C ASN A 186 -13.18 -6.32 6.57
N TRP A 187 -12.41 -6.60 5.51
CA TRP A 187 -11.99 -7.94 5.11
C TRP A 187 -10.55 -8.25 5.53
N SER A 188 -9.58 -7.40 5.15
CA SER A 188 -8.15 -7.59 5.44
C SER A 188 -7.73 -6.97 6.78
N GLY A 189 -8.32 -7.44 7.87
CA GLY A 189 -8.01 -6.99 9.23
C GLY A 189 -9.09 -7.38 10.24
N ASN A 190 -10.36 -7.28 9.83
CA ASN A 190 -11.51 -7.55 10.70
C ASN A 190 -12.06 -8.96 10.53
N ARG A 191 -12.46 -9.34 9.31
CA ARG A 191 -12.99 -10.69 9.03
C ARG A 191 -11.90 -11.74 9.08
N VAL A 192 -10.71 -11.41 8.58
CA VAL A 192 -9.49 -12.17 8.84
C VAL A 192 -8.53 -11.24 9.58
N THR A 193 -8.20 -11.58 10.82
CA THR A 193 -7.41 -10.72 11.72
C THR A 193 -6.03 -11.33 12.02
N CYS A 194 -5.20 -10.61 12.77
CA CYS A 194 -3.86 -11.03 13.15
C CYS A 194 -3.91 -12.03 14.32
N ARG A 195 -3.24 -13.19 14.21
CA ARG A 195 -3.08 -14.13 15.33
C ARG A 195 -2.35 -13.51 16.52
N ASP A 196 -1.33 -12.71 16.23
CA ASP A 196 -0.51 -12.00 17.20
C ASP A 196 0.04 -10.72 16.55
N TRP A 197 0.53 -9.79 17.36
CA TRP A 197 0.98 -8.49 16.87
C TRP A 197 2.24 -8.52 16.00
N PHE A 198 3.00 -9.63 15.99
CA PHE A 198 4.09 -9.80 15.03
C PHE A 198 3.56 -9.91 13.60
N GLN A 199 2.29 -10.32 13.44
CA GLN A 199 1.63 -10.43 12.14
C GLN A 199 1.05 -9.10 11.65
N LEU A 200 1.34 -7.94 12.28
CA LEU A 200 0.71 -6.66 11.95
C LEU A 200 0.73 -6.35 10.43
N SER A 201 1.84 -6.63 9.75
CA SER A 201 1.95 -6.43 8.30
C SER A 201 1.01 -7.30 7.45
N LEU A 202 0.44 -8.38 8.00
CA LEU A 202 -0.62 -9.13 7.32
C LEU A 202 -1.81 -8.22 7.02
N LYS A 203 -2.34 -7.52 8.03
CA LYS A 203 -3.46 -6.60 7.83
C LYS A 203 -2.98 -5.34 7.14
N GLU A 204 -1.85 -4.79 7.57
CA GLU A 204 -1.41 -3.47 7.11
C GLU A 204 -0.84 -3.52 5.70
N GLY A 205 0.14 -4.38 5.43
CA GLY A 205 0.73 -4.48 4.10
C GLY A 205 -0.30 -4.85 3.03
N PHE A 206 -1.24 -5.76 3.33
CA PHE A 206 -2.30 -6.08 2.37
C PHE A 206 -3.32 -4.95 2.20
N THR A 207 -3.68 -4.24 3.27
CA THR A 207 -4.66 -3.15 3.19
C THR A 207 -4.07 -1.90 2.52
N VAL A 208 -2.81 -1.56 2.82
CA VAL A 208 -2.07 -0.50 2.11
C VAL A 208 -1.95 -0.84 0.63
N PHE A 209 -1.69 -2.11 0.27
CA PHE A 209 -1.69 -2.52 -1.13
C PHE A 209 -3.04 -2.30 -1.81
N ARG A 210 -4.15 -2.62 -1.12
CA ARG A 210 -5.51 -2.43 -1.63
C ARG A 210 -5.86 -0.95 -1.77
N ASP A 211 -5.51 -0.11 -0.80
CA ASP A 211 -5.72 1.36 -0.92
C ASP A 211 -4.87 1.96 -2.03
N ALA A 212 -3.64 1.46 -2.24
CA ALA A 212 -2.77 1.95 -3.29
C ALA A 212 -3.33 1.61 -4.67
N GLN A 213 -3.87 0.40 -4.84
CA GLN A 213 -4.59 0.02 -6.06
C GLN A 213 -5.85 0.86 -6.28
N PHE A 214 -6.64 1.08 -5.23
CA PHE A 214 -7.83 1.92 -5.31
C PHE A 214 -7.49 3.35 -5.73
N SER A 215 -6.51 4.00 -5.08
CA SER A 215 -6.09 5.36 -5.43
C SER A 215 -5.49 5.43 -6.84
N ALA A 216 -4.81 4.38 -7.30
CA ALA A 216 -4.34 4.28 -8.68
C ALA A 216 -5.51 4.24 -9.67
N ASP A 217 -6.54 3.46 -9.40
CA ASP A 217 -7.73 3.31 -10.26
C ASP A 217 -8.64 4.55 -10.25
N MET A 218 -8.70 5.28 -9.13
CA MET A 218 -9.45 6.54 -9.02
C MET A 218 -8.70 7.72 -9.66
N GLY A 219 -7.36 7.64 -9.73
CA GLY A 219 -6.48 8.73 -10.12
C GLY A 219 -5.55 8.36 -11.28
N SER A 220 -4.24 8.52 -11.06
CA SER A 220 -3.20 8.16 -12.02
C SER A 220 -2.32 7.05 -11.43
N PRO A 221 -2.32 5.84 -12.02
CA PRO A 221 -1.51 4.73 -11.53
C PRO A 221 -0.03 5.06 -11.46
N THR A 222 0.50 5.76 -12.46
CA THR A 222 1.91 6.16 -12.51
C THR A 222 2.25 7.13 -11.38
N VAL A 223 1.40 8.13 -11.14
CA VAL A 223 1.63 9.12 -10.07
C VAL A 223 1.58 8.45 -8.70
N LYS A 224 0.59 7.60 -8.45
CA LYS A 224 0.51 6.85 -7.19
C LYS A 224 1.75 5.98 -6.99
N ARG A 225 2.21 5.28 -8.03
CA ARG A 225 3.44 4.49 -7.96
C ARG A 225 4.69 5.32 -7.65
N ILE A 226 4.80 6.51 -8.24
CA ILE A 226 5.87 7.47 -7.94
C ILE A 226 5.86 7.87 -6.47
N GLU A 227 4.68 8.16 -5.92
CA GLU A 227 4.50 8.57 -4.52
C GLU A 227 4.93 7.46 -3.55
N ASP A 228 4.45 6.24 -3.78
CA ASP A 228 4.78 5.07 -2.94
C ASP A 228 6.28 4.79 -2.94
N ALA A 229 6.88 4.66 -4.14
CA ALA A 229 8.32 4.42 -4.26
C ALA A 229 9.16 5.56 -3.67
N THR A 230 8.66 6.80 -3.70
CA THR A 230 9.34 7.95 -3.09
C THR A 230 9.37 7.83 -1.56
N ILE A 231 8.27 7.44 -0.93
CA ILE A 231 8.21 7.20 0.52
C ILE A 231 9.20 6.10 0.91
N LEU A 232 9.24 5.00 0.16
CA LEU A 232 10.19 3.91 0.38
C LEU A 232 11.64 4.41 0.33
N ARG A 233 12.02 5.10 -0.75
CA ARG A 233 13.41 5.53 -0.99
C ARG A 233 13.87 6.63 -0.03
N THR A 234 12.99 7.53 0.37
CA THR A 234 13.35 8.72 1.16
C THR A 234 13.25 8.50 2.66
N ALA A 235 12.39 7.57 3.12
CA ALA A 235 12.14 7.36 4.54
C ALA A 235 12.32 5.89 4.94
N GLN A 236 11.63 4.94 4.30
CA GLN A 236 11.69 3.52 4.72
C GLN A 236 13.11 2.94 4.59
N PHE A 237 13.83 3.25 3.51
CA PHE A 237 15.21 2.80 3.32
C PHE A 237 16.18 3.35 4.38
N ALA A 238 15.87 4.51 4.97
CA ALA A 238 16.64 5.08 6.07
C ALA A 238 16.32 4.35 7.39
N GLU A 239 15.06 3.99 7.62
CA GLU A 239 14.62 3.15 8.75
C GLU A 239 15.30 1.77 8.71
N ASP A 240 15.30 1.12 7.54
CA ASP A 240 15.91 -0.20 7.30
C ASP A 240 17.45 -0.20 7.42
N ALA A 241 18.09 0.96 7.28
CA ALA A 241 19.52 1.14 7.49
C ALA A 241 19.87 1.61 8.92
N GLY A 242 18.86 1.95 9.71
CA GLY A 242 19.00 2.53 11.04
C GLY A 242 19.12 1.50 12.16
N PRO A 243 19.31 1.97 13.41
CA PRO A 243 19.37 1.10 14.59
C PRO A 243 18.04 0.40 14.90
N MET A 244 16.94 0.89 14.34
CA MET A 244 15.59 0.35 14.48
C MET A 244 15.22 -0.65 13.38
N ALA A 245 16.13 -1.00 12.47
CA ALA A 245 15.84 -1.93 11.38
C ALA A 245 15.26 -3.25 11.90
N HIS A 246 14.13 -3.65 11.34
CA HIS A 246 13.45 -4.90 11.66
C HIS A 246 12.85 -5.49 10.37
N PRO A 247 12.61 -6.81 10.30
CA PRO A 247 11.86 -7.36 9.18
C PRO A 247 10.39 -6.92 9.24
N VAL A 248 9.68 -7.11 8.13
CA VAL A 248 8.25 -6.81 8.00
C VAL A 248 7.40 -7.60 9.00
N ARG A 249 7.84 -8.80 9.39
CA ARG A 249 7.34 -9.55 10.55
C ARG A 249 8.41 -9.55 11.65
N PRO A 250 8.38 -8.62 12.63
CA PRO A 250 9.38 -8.54 13.67
C PRO A 250 9.52 -9.85 14.46
N HIS A 251 10.72 -10.16 14.95
CA HIS A 251 10.97 -11.37 15.76
C HIS A 251 10.77 -11.12 17.27
N SER A 252 10.78 -9.85 17.69
CA SER A 252 10.65 -9.42 19.07
C SER A 252 10.21 -7.96 19.13
N TYR A 253 9.42 -7.60 20.13
CA TYR A 253 9.13 -6.20 20.49
C TYR A 253 9.13 -6.03 22.01
N MET A 254 9.38 -4.81 22.47
CA MET A 254 9.12 -4.42 23.87
C MET A 254 7.79 -3.70 24.01
N GLU A 255 7.49 -2.81 23.06
CA GLU A 255 6.28 -2.02 23.02
C GLU A 255 5.76 -2.03 21.58
N ILE A 256 4.53 -2.50 21.39
CA ILE A 256 3.98 -2.73 20.05
C ILE A 256 3.71 -1.43 19.30
N THR A 257 3.41 -0.34 20.02
CA THR A 257 3.18 0.97 19.40
C THR A 257 4.41 1.50 18.63
N ASN A 258 5.61 1.00 18.92
CA ASN A 258 6.82 1.33 18.17
C ASN A 258 6.92 0.63 16.80
N PHE A 259 6.02 -0.30 16.49
CA PHE A 259 6.02 -1.07 15.24
C PHE A 259 5.00 -0.57 14.20
N TYR A 260 4.32 0.54 14.48
CA TYR A 260 3.56 1.30 13.47
C TYR A 260 4.54 2.10 12.61
N THR A 261 5.25 1.38 11.74
CA THR A 261 6.45 1.84 11.02
C THR A 261 6.28 1.75 9.52
N LEU A 262 7.11 2.50 8.79
CA LEU A 262 7.13 2.42 7.32
C LEU A 262 7.50 1.02 6.84
N THR A 263 8.29 0.28 7.61
CA THR A 263 8.64 -1.11 7.28
C THR A 263 7.45 -2.07 7.38
N ILE A 264 6.54 -1.91 8.33
CA ILE A 264 5.36 -2.78 8.44
C ILE A 264 4.27 -2.42 7.43
N TYR A 265 4.06 -1.13 7.19
CA TYR A 265 3.04 -0.61 6.28
C TYR A 265 3.54 -0.61 4.84
N GLU A 266 4.45 0.31 4.51
CA GLU A 266 4.87 0.58 3.13
C GLU A 266 5.74 -0.53 2.54
N LYS A 267 6.75 -1.04 3.27
CA LYS A 267 7.50 -2.22 2.78
C LYS A 267 6.60 -3.46 2.79
N GLY A 268 5.68 -3.59 3.74
CA GLY A 268 4.67 -4.66 3.75
C GLY A 268 3.80 -4.68 2.49
N GLU A 269 3.36 -3.51 2.04
CA GLU A 269 2.67 -3.32 0.77
C GLU A 269 3.51 -3.77 -0.42
N GLU A 270 4.80 -3.40 -0.45
CA GLU A 270 5.72 -3.84 -1.51
C GLU A 270 5.90 -5.37 -1.55
N LEU A 271 5.84 -6.07 -0.42
CA LEU A 271 5.85 -7.53 -0.39
C LEU A 271 4.60 -8.12 -1.06
N VAL A 272 3.43 -7.56 -0.76
CA VAL A 272 2.17 -7.97 -1.41
C VAL A 272 2.20 -7.63 -2.91
N ARG A 273 2.75 -6.48 -3.29
CA ARG A 273 2.95 -6.06 -4.68
C ARG A 273 3.92 -6.96 -5.44
N MET A 274 4.97 -7.46 -4.79
CA MET A 274 5.88 -8.44 -5.39
C MET A 274 5.17 -9.78 -5.64
N LEU A 275 4.33 -10.25 -4.71
CA LEU A 275 3.49 -11.43 -4.94
C LEU A 275 2.54 -11.20 -6.13
N HIS A 276 1.88 -10.03 -6.18
CA HIS A 276 1.03 -9.66 -7.32
C HIS A 276 1.81 -9.65 -8.64
N THR A 277 3.02 -9.10 -8.65
CA THR A 277 3.91 -9.06 -9.83
C THR A 277 4.34 -10.46 -10.28
N LEU A 278 4.68 -11.33 -9.33
CA LEU A 278 5.08 -12.71 -9.64
C LEU A 278 3.92 -13.53 -10.18
N LEU A 279 2.75 -13.44 -9.54
CA LEU A 279 1.60 -14.28 -9.87
C LEU A 279 0.78 -13.74 -11.06
N GLY A 280 0.83 -12.44 -11.28
CA GLY A 280 -0.09 -11.73 -12.16
C GLY A 280 -1.46 -11.53 -11.51
N PRO A 281 -2.26 -10.57 -12.03
CA PRO A 281 -3.49 -10.11 -11.38
C PRO A 281 -4.53 -11.22 -11.20
N GLU A 282 -4.71 -12.08 -12.21
CA GLU A 282 -5.73 -13.15 -12.15
C GLU A 282 -5.43 -14.20 -11.08
N VAL A 283 -4.17 -14.63 -10.98
CA VAL A 283 -3.76 -15.68 -10.04
C VAL A 283 -3.64 -15.10 -8.62
N PHE A 284 -3.13 -13.87 -8.48
CA PHE A 284 -3.15 -13.16 -7.20
C PHE A 284 -4.59 -13.01 -6.69
N ARG A 285 -5.53 -12.64 -7.56
CA ARG A 285 -6.94 -12.54 -7.20
C ARG A 285 -7.50 -13.87 -6.69
N LYS A 286 -7.24 -14.98 -7.39
CA LYS A 286 -7.61 -16.33 -6.92
C LYS A 286 -6.97 -16.67 -5.57
N GLY A 287 -5.71 -16.29 -5.35
CA GLY A 287 -5.03 -16.46 -4.07
C GLY A 287 -5.69 -15.66 -2.94
N SER A 288 -6.09 -14.42 -3.20
CA SER A 288 -6.84 -13.61 -2.23
C SER A 288 -8.22 -14.20 -1.92
N ASP A 289 -8.91 -14.77 -2.91
CA ASP A 289 -10.18 -15.48 -2.69
C ASP A 289 -9.99 -16.70 -1.81
N LEU A 290 -8.97 -17.51 -2.11
CA LEU A 290 -8.64 -18.70 -1.33
C LEU A 290 -8.24 -18.35 0.12
N TYR A 291 -7.52 -17.25 0.31
CA TYR A 291 -7.17 -16.72 1.63
C TYR A 291 -8.44 -16.40 2.43
N PHE A 292 -9.37 -15.63 1.87
CA PHE A 292 -10.62 -15.31 2.56
C PHE A 292 -11.50 -16.55 2.75
N GLU A 293 -11.58 -17.46 1.78
CA GLU A 293 -12.35 -18.71 1.91
C GLU A 293 -11.88 -19.57 3.09
N ARG A 294 -10.56 -19.68 3.30
CA ARG A 294 -9.96 -20.51 4.34
C ARG A 294 -10.02 -19.90 5.73
N HIS A 295 -9.89 -18.57 5.80
CA HIS A 295 -9.53 -17.89 7.04
C HIS A 295 -10.56 -16.89 7.54
N ASP A 296 -11.70 -16.76 6.85
CA ASP A 296 -12.82 -15.95 7.31
C ASP A 296 -13.26 -16.34 8.75
N GLY A 297 -13.34 -15.34 9.63
CA GLY A 297 -13.65 -15.49 11.05
C GLY A 297 -12.49 -16.03 11.88
N GLN A 298 -11.24 -15.93 11.40
CA GLN A 298 -10.05 -16.43 12.07
C GLN A 298 -8.99 -15.34 12.29
N ALA A 299 -8.13 -15.58 13.28
CA ALA A 299 -6.91 -14.83 13.51
C ALA A 299 -5.72 -15.64 12.97
N VAL A 300 -5.02 -15.13 11.95
CA VAL A 300 -4.06 -15.90 11.14
C VAL A 300 -2.70 -15.21 11.01
N THR A 301 -1.80 -15.81 10.25
CA THR A 301 -0.42 -15.36 10.08
C THR A 301 -0.11 -14.88 8.67
N THR A 302 1.00 -14.16 8.54
CA THR A 302 1.62 -13.83 7.24
C THR A 302 1.92 -15.09 6.41
N ASP A 303 2.29 -16.21 7.05
CA ASP A 303 2.56 -17.47 6.35
C ASP A 303 1.29 -18.06 5.74
N ASP A 304 0.14 -17.93 6.40
CA ASP A 304 -1.16 -18.39 5.88
C ASP A 304 -1.55 -17.63 4.61
N PHE A 305 -1.28 -16.32 4.56
CA PHE A 305 -1.50 -15.50 3.37
C PHE A 305 -0.60 -15.94 2.20
N VAL A 306 0.70 -16.10 2.44
CA VAL A 306 1.64 -16.58 1.41
C VAL A 306 1.28 -18.00 0.96
N GLN A 307 0.82 -18.86 1.87
CA GLN A 307 0.37 -20.22 1.54
C GLN A 307 -0.86 -20.21 0.63
N ALA A 308 -1.83 -19.34 0.85
CA ALA A 308 -2.98 -19.21 -0.03
C ALA A 308 -2.56 -18.77 -1.45
N MET A 309 -1.58 -17.88 -1.56
CA MET A 309 -1.01 -17.44 -2.84
C MET A 309 -0.24 -18.57 -3.55
N GLU A 310 0.56 -19.34 -2.80
CA GLU A 310 1.29 -20.52 -3.26
C GLU A 310 0.32 -21.61 -3.77
N ASP A 311 -0.70 -21.94 -2.99
CA ASP A 311 -1.66 -22.99 -3.33
C ASP A 311 -2.53 -22.63 -4.55
N ALA A 312 -2.97 -21.37 -4.64
CA ALA A 312 -3.77 -20.91 -5.78
C ALA A 312 -2.97 -20.81 -7.08
N SER A 313 -1.66 -20.56 -6.98
CA SER A 313 -0.77 -20.44 -8.14
C SER A 313 -0.10 -21.75 -8.55
N GLY A 314 0.04 -22.70 -7.61
CA GLY A 314 0.86 -23.90 -7.78
C GLY A 314 2.36 -23.61 -7.85
N ARG A 315 2.80 -22.40 -7.49
CA ARG A 315 4.20 -21.96 -7.55
C ARG A 315 4.85 -22.05 -6.18
N ASP A 316 6.08 -22.55 -6.12
CA ASP A 316 6.87 -22.53 -4.88
C ASP A 316 7.29 -21.10 -4.51
N LEU A 317 6.78 -20.63 -3.36
CA LEU A 317 7.08 -19.35 -2.72
C LEU A 317 7.89 -19.54 -1.42
N SER A 318 8.50 -20.71 -1.20
CA SER A 318 9.28 -21.00 0.02
C SER A 318 10.39 -19.98 0.24
N GLN A 319 11.16 -19.65 -0.81
CA GLN A 319 12.21 -18.64 -0.72
C GLN A 319 11.65 -17.22 -0.56
N PHE A 320 10.46 -16.93 -1.11
CA PHE A 320 9.83 -15.62 -0.97
C PHE A 320 9.56 -15.26 0.50
N ARG A 321 9.30 -16.25 1.35
CA ARG A 321 9.07 -16.05 2.79
C ARG A 321 10.25 -15.40 3.52
N LEU A 322 11.47 -15.44 2.97
CA LEU A 322 12.63 -14.71 3.50
C LEU A 322 12.41 -13.18 3.55
N TRP A 323 11.51 -12.63 2.74
CA TRP A 323 11.13 -11.21 2.82
C TRP A 323 10.45 -10.83 4.14
N TYR A 324 9.76 -11.78 4.78
CA TYR A 324 9.15 -11.55 6.09
C TYR A 324 10.14 -11.72 7.25
N GLU A 325 11.33 -12.26 7.00
CA GLU A 325 12.29 -12.64 8.06
C GLU A 325 13.56 -11.78 8.06
N GLN A 326 13.96 -11.24 6.90
CA GLN A 326 15.19 -10.45 6.76
C GLN A 326 14.91 -8.94 6.73
N ALA A 327 15.48 -8.22 7.69
CA ALA A 327 15.53 -6.76 7.70
C ALA A 327 16.52 -6.21 6.67
N GLY A 328 16.41 -4.92 6.37
CA GLY A 328 17.33 -4.21 5.48
C GLY A 328 16.87 -4.16 4.03
N THR A 329 17.51 -3.28 3.27
CA THR A 329 17.21 -3.04 1.85
C THR A 329 18.20 -3.80 0.96
N PRO A 330 17.75 -4.73 0.10
CA PRO A 330 18.64 -5.38 -0.85
C PRO A 330 19.24 -4.40 -1.85
N VAL A 331 20.43 -4.74 -2.34
CA VAL A 331 21.18 -3.99 -3.34
C VAL A 331 21.35 -4.89 -4.56
N LEU A 332 21.00 -4.36 -5.73
CA LEU A 332 21.22 -4.99 -7.03
C LEU A 332 22.34 -4.26 -7.78
N ASP A 333 23.44 -4.96 -8.02
CA ASP A 333 24.52 -4.51 -8.90
C ASP A 333 24.33 -5.11 -10.28
N VAL A 334 24.10 -4.26 -11.27
CA VAL A 334 23.80 -4.67 -12.66
C VAL A 334 24.89 -4.17 -13.60
N THR A 335 25.38 -5.07 -14.44
CA THR A 335 26.28 -4.76 -15.55
C THR A 335 25.73 -5.31 -16.86
N ASP A 336 26.13 -4.71 -17.98
CA ASP A 336 25.71 -5.14 -19.31
C ASP A 336 26.86 -5.34 -20.30
N GLU A 337 26.59 -6.16 -21.31
CA GLU A 337 27.46 -6.39 -22.46
C GLU A 337 26.59 -6.51 -23.72
N TYR A 338 27.09 -6.04 -24.86
CA TYR A 338 26.41 -6.21 -26.15
C TYR A 338 27.37 -6.80 -27.18
N ASP A 339 26.97 -7.91 -27.79
CA ASP A 339 27.66 -8.58 -28.88
C ASP A 339 26.91 -8.31 -30.20
N PRO A 340 27.41 -7.40 -31.06
CA PRO A 340 26.75 -7.06 -32.32
C PRO A 340 26.86 -8.16 -33.38
N GLU A 341 27.88 -9.02 -33.33
CA GLU A 341 28.05 -10.11 -34.29
C GLU A 341 27.02 -11.21 -34.03
N ARG A 342 26.74 -11.48 -32.75
CA ARG A 342 25.74 -12.47 -32.33
C ARG A 342 24.35 -11.90 -32.09
N GLN A 343 24.21 -10.57 -32.12
CA GLN A 343 22.97 -9.86 -31.79
C GLN A 343 22.44 -10.24 -30.40
N VAL A 344 23.34 -10.26 -29.41
CA VAL A 344 23.03 -10.64 -28.03
C VAL A 344 23.32 -9.48 -27.08
N TYR A 345 22.32 -9.07 -26.32
CA TYR A 345 22.48 -8.16 -25.18
C TYR A 345 22.43 -8.97 -23.89
N ARG A 346 23.41 -8.79 -23.02
CA ARG A 346 23.56 -9.57 -21.80
C ARG A 346 23.48 -8.68 -20.58
N LEU A 347 22.69 -9.11 -19.61
CA LEU A 347 22.67 -8.54 -18.26
C LEU A 347 23.28 -9.52 -17.27
N THR A 348 24.18 -9.03 -16.42
CA THR A 348 24.62 -9.74 -15.21
C THR A 348 24.09 -8.98 -14.01
N ILE A 349 23.37 -9.67 -13.13
CA ILE A 349 22.70 -9.07 -11.97
C ILE A 349 23.18 -9.80 -10.72
N ARG A 350 23.71 -9.05 -9.76
CA ARG A 350 24.10 -9.57 -8.45
C ARG A 350 23.24 -8.94 -7.36
N GLN A 351 22.72 -9.76 -6.46
CA GLN A 351 22.00 -9.30 -5.29
C GLN A 351 22.83 -9.48 -4.02
N SER A 352 22.74 -8.52 -3.11
CA SER A 352 23.28 -8.62 -1.76
C SER A 352 22.39 -7.86 -0.79
N ILE A 353 22.48 -8.16 0.51
CA ILE A 353 21.77 -7.43 1.55
C ILE A 353 22.80 -7.09 2.63
N PRO A 354 23.03 -5.81 2.94
CA PRO A 354 23.90 -5.42 4.04
C PRO A 354 23.42 -5.99 5.39
N ASP A 355 24.37 -6.28 6.28
CA ASP A 355 24.05 -6.66 7.66
C ASP A 355 23.27 -5.53 8.37
N THR A 356 22.34 -5.92 9.23
CA THR A 356 21.56 -5.01 10.08
C THR A 356 21.73 -5.40 11.55
N PRO A 357 21.39 -4.52 12.51
CA PRO A 357 21.42 -4.89 13.93
C PRO A 357 20.71 -6.22 14.19
N GLY A 358 21.40 -7.15 14.85
CA GLY A 358 20.85 -8.47 15.20
C GLY A 358 20.70 -9.47 14.04
N GLN A 359 21.00 -9.10 12.79
CA GLN A 359 20.93 -10.00 11.65
C GLN A 359 22.16 -9.88 10.75
N THR A 360 22.96 -10.94 10.71
CA THR A 360 24.13 -11.09 9.84
C THR A 360 23.95 -12.29 8.91
N ASN A 361 24.82 -12.45 7.90
CA ASN A 361 24.77 -13.58 6.97
C ASN A 361 23.43 -13.67 6.21
N LYS A 362 23.01 -12.53 5.64
CA LYS A 362 21.78 -12.42 4.86
C LYS A 362 21.79 -13.38 3.66
N GLN A 363 20.65 -13.98 3.38
CA GLN A 363 20.45 -14.90 2.26
C GLN A 363 19.87 -14.16 1.05
N PRO A 364 20.19 -14.61 -0.19
CA PRO A 364 19.54 -14.13 -1.40
C PRO A 364 18.01 -14.26 -1.32
N GLN A 365 17.32 -13.19 -1.70
CA GLN A 365 15.87 -13.15 -1.74
C GLN A 365 15.35 -13.55 -3.12
N HIS A 366 14.06 -13.90 -3.16
CA HIS A 366 13.33 -14.07 -4.42
C HIS A 366 12.81 -12.70 -4.88
N ILE A 367 13.55 -12.07 -5.80
CA ILE A 367 13.30 -10.69 -6.25
C ILE A 367 12.68 -10.71 -7.66
N PRO A 368 11.43 -10.24 -7.85
CA PRO A 368 10.91 -9.95 -9.18
C PRO A 368 11.58 -8.69 -9.74
N PHE A 369 12.26 -8.83 -10.88
CA PHE A 369 13.00 -7.76 -11.55
C PHE A 369 12.38 -7.48 -12.91
N ALA A 370 11.45 -6.53 -12.97
CA ALA A 370 10.80 -6.11 -14.20
C ALA A 370 11.73 -5.23 -15.05
N LEU A 371 11.80 -5.49 -16.36
CA LEU A 371 12.60 -4.69 -17.29
C LEU A 371 12.01 -4.60 -18.69
N GLY A 372 12.57 -3.66 -19.47
CA GLY A 372 12.47 -3.61 -20.92
C GLY A 372 13.78 -3.14 -21.57
N LEU A 373 13.91 -3.36 -22.87
CA LEU A 373 15.02 -2.87 -23.68
C LEU A 373 14.46 -1.91 -24.72
N ILE A 374 15.04 -0.71 -24.81
CA ILE A 374 14.58 0.34 -25.74
C ILE A 374 15.59 0.50 -26.87
N GLY A 375 15.12 0.39 -28.12
CA GLY A 375 15.90 0.61 -29.33
C GLY A 375 16.18 2.10 -29.56
N SER A 376 17.06 2.41 -30.51
CA SER A 376 17.57 3.76 -30.76
C SER A 376 16.49 4.76 -31.23
N ARG A 377 15.34 4.28 -31.69
CA ARG A 377 14.19 5.11 -32.12
C ARG A 377 13.09 5.17 -31.05
N GLY A 378 13.34 4.65 -29.85
CA GLY A 378 12.38 4.64 -28.75
C GLY A 378 11.41 3.47 -28.78
N GLU A 379 11.60 2.50 -29.68
CA GLU A 379 10.77 1.30 -29.72
C GLU A 379 11.14 0.32 -28.60
N ALA A 380 10.15 -0.33 -28.01
CA ALA A 380 10.40 -1.42 -27.08
C ALA A 380 10.79 -2.69 -27.86
N LEU A 381 11.93 -3.28 -27.52
CA LEU A 381 12.47 -4.46 -28.17
C LEU A 381 11.93 -5.76 -27.53
N PRO A 382 11.69 -6.82 -28.32
CA PRO A 382 11.32 -8.13 -27.78
C PRO A 382 12.41 -8.70 -26.86
N LEU A 383 12.02 -9.22 -25.70
CA LEU A 383 12.92 -9.78 -24.69
C LEU A 383 13.01 -11.30 -24.85
N GLN A 384 13.68 -11.76 -25.91
CA GLN A 384 13.88 -13.19 -26.18
C GLN A 384 15.00 -13.76 -25.31
N LEU A 385 14.68 -14.64 -24.36
CA LEU A 385 15.70 -15.29 -23.51
C LEU A 385 16.34 -16.51 -24.17
N GLU A 386 15.61 -17.13 -25.11
CA GLU A 386 16.10 -18.24 -25.92
C GLU A 386 16.07 -17.84 -27.39
N ALA A 387 17.02 -18.33 -28.19
CA ALA A 387 17.17 -17.92 -29.59
C ALA A 387 15.96 -18.26 -30.47
N GLU A 388 15.23 -19.33 -30.13
CA GLU A 388 14.05 -19.79 -30.86
C GLU A 388 12.72 -19.23 -30.30
N GLU A 389 12.75 -18.36 -29.29
CA GLU A 389 11.55 -17.83 -28.65
C GLU A 389 10.75 -16.93 -29.61
N GLN A 390 9.52 -17.35 -29.94
CA GLN A 390 8.62 -16.58 -30.79
C GLN A 390 7.69 -15.70 -29.95
N ASN A 391 7.39 -14.49 -30.45
CA ASN A 391 6.48 -13.53 -29.80
C ASN A 391 6.87 -13.14 -28.36
N ALA A 392 8.17 -13.04 -28.09
CA ALA A 392 8.65 -12.58 -26.79
C ALA A 392 8.07 -11.19 -26.43
N PRO A 393 7.65 -10.98 -25.17
CA PRO A 393 7.11 -9.71 -24.74
C PRO A 393 8.19 -8.62 -24.73
N THR A 394 7.77 -7.37 -24.80
CA THR A 394 8.65 -6.19 -24.72
C THR A 394 8.87 -5.68 -23.29
N SER A 395 8.20 -6.32 -22.32
CA SER A 395 8.40 -6.16 -20.89
C SER A 395 8.39 -7.54 -20.24
N ARG A 396 9.34 -7.83 -19.35
CA ARG A 396 9.47 -9.14 -18.71
C ARG A 396 9.88 -8.97 -17.25
N VAL A 397 9.33 -9.82 -16.39
CA VAL A 397 9.78 -9.98 -14.99
C VAL A 397 10.77 -11.14 -14.94
N LEU A 398 12.03 -10.85 -14.60
CA LEU A 398 13.01 -11.87 -14.28
C LEU A 398 12.91 -12.22 -12.80
N GLU A 399 13.13 -13.48 -12.45
CA GLU A 399 13.15 -13.91 -11.06
C GLU A 399 14.59 -14.12 -10.61
N LEU A 400 15.05 -13.30 -9.68
CA LEU A 400 16.37 -13.44 -9.08
C LEU A 400 16.21 -14.27 -7.81
N ARG A 401 16.83 -15.46 -7.76
CA ARG A 401 16.80 -16.37 -6.62
C ARG A 401 18.18 -16.66 -6.04
N ASP A 402 19.21 -16.63 -6.87
CA ASP A 402 20.61 -16.78 -6.47
C ASP A 402 21.31 -15.44 -6.23
N GLU A 403 22.53 -15.48 -5.69
CA GLU A 403 23.39 -14.29 -5.51
C GLU A 403 23.72 -13.61 -6.84
N SER A 404 23.89 -14.37 -7.93
CA SER A 404 24.27 -13.86 -9.25
C SER A 404 23.50 -14.56 -10.36
N HIS A 405 23.00 -13.78 -11.30
CA HIS A 405 22.33 -14.27 -12.50
C HIS A 405 22.93 -13.64 -13.75
N ARG A 406 22.74 -14.33 -14.86
CA ARG A 406 23.07 -13.82 -16.19
C ARG A 406 21.96 -14.16 -17.15
N PHE A 407 21.49 -13.15 -17.87
CA PHE A 407 20.42 -13.26 -18.86
C PHE A 407 20.94 -12.76 -20.20
N ASP A 408 20.86 -13.61 -21.21
CA ASP A 408 21.24 -13.29 -22.59
C ASP A 408 19.94 -13.05 -23.38
N PHE A 409 19.79 -11.86 -23.94
CA PHE A 409 18.67 -11.47 -24.79
C PHE A 409 19.08 -11.56 -26.25
N HIS A 410 18.40 -12.40 -27.02
CA HIS A 410 18.72 -12.72 -28.41
C HIS A 410 17.95 -11.84 -29.41
N GLY A 411 18.45 -11.77 -30.64
CA GLY A 411 17.80 -11.02 -31.73
C GLY A 411 17.89 -9.50 -31.59
N ILE A 412 18.81 -9.02 -30.77
CA ILE A 412 19.00 -7.59 -30.49
C ILE A 412 19.92 -7.01 -31.56
N ALA A 413 19.35 -6.33 -32.56
CA ALA A 413 20.08 -5.88 -33.74
C ALA A 413 20.99 -4.66 -33.52
N GLU A 414 20.76 -3.90 -32.45
CA GLU A 414 21.53 -2.73 -32.05
C GLU A 414 21.66 -2.67 -30.53
N ARG A 415 22.65 -1.92 -30.00
CA ARG A 415 22.83 -1.79 -28.55
C ARG A 415 21.62 -1.07 -27.96
N PRO A 416 20.84 -1.71 -27.07
CA PRO A 416 19.66 -1.08 -26.48
C PRO A 416 20.03 -0.19 -25.28
N VAL A 417 19.07 0.63 -24.86
CA VAL A 417 19.09 1.29 -23.55
C VAL A 417 18.17 0.50 -22.60
N PRO A 418 18.69 -0.04 -21.47
CA PRO A 418 17.88 -0.84 -20.57
C PRO A 418 17.01 0.02 -19.65
N SER A 419 15.72 -0.28 -19.60
CA SER A 419 14.75 0.17 -18.62
C SER A 419 14.66 -0.87 -17.52
N LEU A 420 15.31 -0.64 -16.38
CA LEU A 420 15.49 -1.63 -15.32
C LEU A 420 14.59 -1.33 -14.12
N LEU A 421 14.18 -2.37 -13.39
CA LEU A 421 13.32 -2.28 -12.21
C LEU A 421 12.06 -1.43 -12.47
N ARG A 422 11.41 -1.69 -13.61
CA ARG A 422 10.16 -1.06 -14.04
C ARG A 422 9.10 -1.10 -12.94
N ASP A 423 8.30 -0.03 -12.85
CA ASP A 423 7.31 0.23 -11.80
C ASP A 423 7.83 0.01 -10.36
N PHE A 424 9.15 0.12 -10.14
CA PHE A 424 9.78 -0.24 -8.88
C PHE A 424 9.38 -1.66 -8.41
N SER A 425 9.49 -2.63 -9.32
CA SER A 425 9.04 -4.03 -9.14
C SER A 425 9.52 -4.75 -7.88
N ALA A 426 10.54 -4.25 -7.19
CA ALA A 426 10.95 -4.70 -5.87
C ALA A 426 11.56 -3.54 -5.05
N PRO A 427 11.42 -3.54 -3.70
CA PRO A 427 11.94 -2.49 -2.83
C PRO A 427 13.45 -2.62 -2.60
N VAL A 428 14.23 -2.35 -3.65
CA VAL A 428 15.69 -2.54 -3.69
C VAL A 428 16.43 -1.28 -4.12
N LYS A 429 17.71 -1.20 -3.74
CA LYS A 429 18.64 -0.20 -4.28
C LYS A 429 19.26 -0.74 -5.56
N LEU A 430 19.09 -0.02 -6.67
CA LEU A 430 19.60 -0.42 -7.98
C LEU A 430 20.84 0.38 -8.37
N ASN A 431 21.95 -0.34 -8.53
CA ASN A 431 23.22 0.18 -9.01
C ASN A 431 23.42 -0.27 -10.47
N TYR A 432 23.26 0.67 -11.40
CA TYR A 432 23.65 0.50 -12.80
C TYR A 432 24.24 1.83 -13.30
N PRO A 433 25.35 1.80 -14.06
CA PRO A 433 26.08 3.00 -14.45
C PRO A 433 25.46 3.66 -15.69
N TRP A 434 24.20 4.10 -15.62
CA TRP A 434 23.59 4.84 -16.73
C TRP A 434 24.39 6.11 -17.04
N THR A 435 24.61 6.36 -18.32
CA THR A 435 25.13 7.65 -18.78
C THR A 435 24.02 8.69 -18.78
N ARG A 436 24.39 9.98 -18.73
CA ARG A 436 23.43 11.09 -18.90
C ARG A 436 22.61 11.00 -20.20
N GLU A 437 23.22 10.48 -21.26
CA GLU A 437 22.56 10.28 -22.54
C GLU A 437 21.49 9.20 -22.47
N GLN A 438 21.79 8.07 -21.80
CA GLN A 438 20.80 7.02 -21.56
C GLN A 438 19.65 7.51 -20.66
N LEU A 439 19.95 8.27 -19.59
CA LEU A 439 18.89 8.82 -18.73
C LEU A 439 17.99 9.81 -19.46
N MET A 440 18.57 10.72 -20.25
CA MET A 440 17.80 11.63 -21.10
C MET A 440 16.93 10.87 -22.11
N PHE A 441 17.48 9.80 -22.69
CA PHE A 441 16.79 8.95 -23.64
C PHE A 441 15.60 8.23 -22.98
N LEU A 442 15.80 7.58 -21.82
CA LEU A 442 14.72 6.92 -21.07
C LEU A 442 13.63 7.89 -20.64
N MET A 443 14.02 9.05 -20.11
CA MET A 443 13.09 10.13 -19.74
C MET A 443 12.18 10.53 -20.91
N SER A 444 12.67 10.49 -22.15
CA SER A 444 11.93 10.89 -23.35
C SER A 444 11.12 9.75 -23.97
N TYR A 445 11.64 8.52 -23.97
CA TYR A 445 11.16 7.44 -24.84
C TYR A 445 10.72 6.15 -24.13
N ASP A 446 11.00 5.96 -22.85
CA ASP A 446 10.64 4.69 -22.18
C ASP A 446 9.13 4.46 -22.24
N GLY A 447 8.69 3.21 -22.41
CA GLY A 447 7.27 2.87 -22.35
C GLY A 447 6.71 2.88 -20.93
N ASP A 448 7.58 2.78 -19.93
CA ASP A 448 7.25 2.75 -18.51
C ASP A 448 7.22 4.16 -17.91
N GLY A 449 6.04 4.61 -17.48
CA GLY A 449 5.85 5.97 -16.96
C GLY A 449 6.65 6.24 -15.70
N PHE A 450 6.78 5.24 -14.83
CA PHE A 450 7.57 5.34 -13.60
C PHE A 450 9.07 5.53 -13.91
N ASN A 451 9.62 4.76 -14.83
CA ASN A 451 11.03 4.86 -15.22
C ASN A 451 11.35 6.11 -16.06
N ARG A 452 10.37 6.69 -16.77
CA ARG A 452 10.54 8.05 -17.32
C ARG A 452 10.82 9.06 -16.21
N TRP A 453 10.02 9.02 -15.15
CA TRP A 453 10.21 9.86 -13.97
C TRP A 453 11.53 9.53 -13.25
N ASP A 454 11.83 8.25 -12.99
CA ASP A 454 13.05 7.84 -12.28
C ASP A 454 14.32 8.27 -13.03
N ALA A 455 14.32 8.14 -14.36
CA ALA A 455 15.41 8.60 -15.21
C ALA A 455 15.59 10.12 -15.11
N GLY A 456 14.49 10.88 -15.09
CA GLY A 456 14.49 12.32 -14.86
C GLY A 456 15.07 12.71 -13.50
N GLN A 457 14.66 12.04 -12.43
CA GLN A 457 15.18 12.28 -11.07
C GLN A 457 16.68 11.99 -10.97
N ARG A 458 17.13 10.85 -11.52
CA ARG A 458 18.56 10.49 -11.53
C ARG A 458 19.39 11.50 -12.32
N LEU A 459 18.91 11.92 -13.49
CA LEU A 459 19.59 12.92 -14.31
C LEU A 459 19.68 14.26 -13.58
N ALA A 460 18.59 14.71 -12.96
CA ALA A 460 18.55 15.96 -12.20
C ALA A 460 19.53 15.92 -11.01
N VAL A 461 19.53 14.83 -10.23
CA VAL A 461 20.47 14.65 -9.09
C VAL A 461 21.92 14.64 -9.56
N ASP A 462 22.24 13.95 -10.64
CA ASP A 462 23.60 13.93 -11.20
C ASP A 462 24.06 15.32 -11.66
N VAL A 463 23.17 16.06 -12.35
CA VAL A 463 23.44 17.44 -12.76
C VAL A 463 23.63 18.36 -11.56
N ILE A 464 22.75 18.30 -10.55
CA ILE A 464 22.87 19.07 -9.30
C ILE A 464 24.22 18.78 -8.64
N ARG A 465 24.60 17.51 -8.48
CA ARG A 465 25.89 17.11 -7.90
C ARG A 465 27.08 17.67 -8.68
N SER A 466 27.01 17.69 -10.01
CA SER A 466 28.08 18.26 -10.84
C SER A 466 28.21 19.79 -10.71
N LEU A 467 27.16 20.48 -10.24
CA LEU A 467 27.18 21.92 -9.99
C LEU A 467 27.57 22.28 -8.55
N VAL A 468 27.55 21.33 -7.60
CA VAL A 468 28.01 21.56 -6.23
C VAL A 468 29.52 21.85 -6.24
N GLY A 469 29.89 23.08 -5.87
CA GLY A 469 31.28 23.55 -5.88
C GLY A 469 31.78 24.06 -7.24
N ALA A 470 30.93 24.10 -8.27
CA ALA A 470 31.26 24.67 -9.57
C ALA A 470 31.33 26.21 -9.53
N PRO A 471 32.02 26.86 -10.49
CA PRO A 471 32.01 28.31 -10.65
C PRO A 471 30.59 28.90 -10.76
N LYS A 472 30.41 30.16 -10.35
CA LYS A 472 29.09 30.83 -10.39
C LYS A 472 28.50 30.98 -11.80
N ASP A 473 29.33 30.92 -12.83
CA ASP A 473 28.98 30.97 -14.25
C ASP A 473 28.82 29.58 -14.88
N ALA A 474 28.86 28.50 -14.08
CA ALA A 474 28.57 27.15 -14.55
C ALA A 474 27.15 27.09 -15.12
N THR A 475 27.03 26.52 -16.31
CA THR A 475 25.76 26.37 -17.01
C THR A 475 25.13 25.01 -16.67
N VAL A 476 23.80 24.97 -16.61
CA VAL A 476 23.06 23.71 -16.46
C VAL A 476 23.26 22.87 -17.72
N GLU A 477 23.44 21.56 -17.54
CA GLU A 477 23.54 20.57 -18.62
C GLU A 477 22.42 20.77 -19.67
N PRO A 478 22.72 21.18 -20.92
CA PRO A 478 21.71 21.51 -21.93
C PRO A 478 20.78 20.35 -22.28
N ARG A 479 21.26 19.11 -22.11
CA ARG A 479 20.47 17.89 -22.31
C ARG A 479 19.27 17.82 -21.36
N LEU A 480 19.44 18.18 -20.10
CA LEU A 480 18.35 18.22 -19.12
C LEU A 480 17.27 19.23 -19.55
N VAL A 481 17.68 20.44 -19.96
CA VAL A 481 16.75 21.47 -20.46
C VAL A 481 15.99 20.99 -21.70
N THR A 482 16.67 20.28 -22.60
CA THR A 482 16.05 19.73 -23.82
C THR A 482 15.03 18.64 -23.48
N ALA A 483 15.36 17.73 -22.55
CA ALA A 483 14.47 16.67 -22.10
C ALA A 483 13.20 17.24 -21.44
N CYS A 484 13.35 18.18 -20.50
CA CYS A 484 12.21 18.85 -19.88
C CYS A 484 11.35 19.58 -20.91
N ARG A 485 11.97 20.27 -21.88
CA ARG A 485 11.22 20.93 -22.96
C ARG A 485 10.41 19.92 -23.76
N HIS A 486 11.00 18.78 -24.13
CA HIS A 486 10.31 17.73 -24.86
C HIS A 486 9.08 17.24 -24.09
N LEU A 487 9.24 16.87 -22.81
CA LEU A 487 8.14 16.42 -21.95
C LEU A 487 7.01 17.45 -21.82
N ILE A 488 7.34 18.71 -21.56
CA ILE A 488 6.34 19.79 -21.38
C ILE A 488 5.56 20.06 -22.68
N THR A 489 6.20 19.82 -23.84
CA THR A 489 5.55 20.02 -25.15
C THR A 489 4.84 18.78 -25.70
N ASP A 490 5.02 17.62 -25.07
CA ASP A 490 4.39 16.38 -25.52
C ASP A 490 2.97 16.25 -24.94
N SER A 491 1.97 16.64 -25.74
CA SER A 491 0.57 16.56 -25.35
C SER A 491 -0.01 15.14 -25.37
N SER A 492 0.78 14.12 -25.73
CA SER A 492 0.35 12.71 -25.68
C SER A 492 0.58 12.07 -24.31
N LEU A 493 1.37 12.69 -23.44
CA LEU A 493 1.68 12.18 -22.10
C LEU A 493 0.59 12.52 -21.09
N ASP A 494 0.44 11.65 -20.09
CA ASP A 494 -0.32 11.95 -18.88
C ASP A 494 0.23 13.22 -18.23
N GLN A 495 -0.60 14.26 -18.15
CA GLN A 495 -0.19 15.56 -17.61
C GLN A 495 0.12 15.49 -16.11
N ALA A 496 -0.46 14.53 -15.39
CA ALA A 496 -0.14 14.31 -13.99
C ALA A 496 1.29 13.77 -13.83
N LEU A 497 1.75 12.89 -14.74
CA LEU A 497 3.14 12.45 -14.82
C LEU A 497 4.07 13.61 -15.21
N VAL A 498 3.72 14.41 -16.20
CA VAL A 498 4.54 15.57 -16.63
C VAL A 498 4.73 16.59 -15.51
N ALA A 499 3.78 16.70 -14.58
CA ALA A 499 3.87 17.60 -13.43
C ALA A 499 4.81 17.09 -12.32
N LYS A 500 5.12 15.78 -12.27
CA LYS A 500 6.05 15.17 -11.30
C LYS A 500 7.48 15.17 -11.82
#